data_AF-A0A960V958-F1
#
_entry.id   AF-A0A960V958-F1
#
_cell.length_a   1.000
_cell.length_b   1.000
_cell.length_c   1.000
_cell.angle_alpha   90.00
_cell.angle_beta   90.00
_cell.angle_gamma   90.00
#
_symmetry.space_group_name_H-M   'P 1'
#
loop_
_entity.id
_entity.type
_entity.pdbx_description
1 polymer ?
#
loop_
_entity_poly.entity_id
_entity_poly.type
_entity_poly.pdbx_seq_one_letter_code
_entity_poly.pdbx_strand_id
1 'polypeptide(L)'
;MADNKKILGSKEIAERLPEIIQRNYLHFELRGLTRDTRDLISNIINGITERIGADPVSSFHLFSGLMEALLNAVKGNIRFTIFKNELIKRLEEIEDPSQEEIDQILEVIMETSALRDAITRYIIPDKIKREVQNILVMEEKIRVKKMQLTERDLRLLNTIRNQIKADNRKIDMKIRIDDERLYIRIKNDAPVMDKDMARIQET
;
A
#
# COMPACT_ATOMS: atom_id res chain seq x y z
N MET A 1 17.45 -22.03 15.35
CA MET A 1 18.38 -21.40 14.39
C MET A 1 17.54 -20.47 13.53
N ALA A 2 17.73 -19.15 13.64
CA ALA A 2 16.96 -18.19 12.86
C ALA A 2 17.47 -18.24 11.42
N ASP A 3 16.64 -18.79 10.54
CA ASP A 3 16.90 -18.85 9.11
C ASP A 3 17.12 -17.42 8.60
N ASN A 4 18.34 -17.10 8.18
CA ASN A 4 18.74 -15.75 7.80
C ASN A 4 18.08 -15.45 6.44
N LYS A 5 16.80 -15.08 6.46
CA LYS A 5 15.99 -14.83 5.27
C LYS A 5 16.63 -13.69 4.48
N LYS A 6 17.37 -14.03 3.43
CA LYS A 6 17.96 -13.05 2.51
C LYS A 6 16.84 -12.25 1.85
N ILE A 7 16.74 -10.97 2.20
CA ILE A 7 15.82 -10.02 1.57
C ILE A 7 16.45 -9.64 0.22
N LEU A 8 15.71 -9.90 -0.86
CA LEU A 8 16.15 -9.57 -2.22
C LEU A 8 15.59 -8.22 -2.64
N GLY A 9 16.43 -7.38 -3.26
CA GLY A 9 16.00 -6.14 -3.90
C GLY A 9 15.26 -6.39 -5.22
N SER A 10 14.53 -5.40 -5.72
CA SER A 10 13.73 -5.53 -6.97
C SER A 10 14.56 -5.98 -8.19
N LYS A 11 15.81 -5.51 -8.31
CA LYS A 11 16.73 -5.93 -9.38
C LYS A 11 17.13 -7.40 -9.27
N GLU A 12 17.50 -7.84 -8.06
CA GLU A 12 17.88 -9.23 -7.81
C GLU A 12 16.69 -10.20 -8.01
N ILE A 13 15.46 -9.77 -7.68
CA ILE A 13 14.25 -10.55 -7.95
C ILE A 13 14.05 -10.72 -9.47
N ALA A 14 14.25 -9.66 -10.25
CA ALA A 14 14.11 -9.71 -11.70
C ALA A 14 15.15 -10.65 -12.35
N GLU A 15 16.39 -10.62 -11.89
CA GLU A 15 17.47 -11.50 -12.39
C GLU A 15 17.23 -12.97 -12.04
N ARG A 16 16.61 -13.25 -10.89
CA ARG A 16 16.34 -14.60 -10.40
C ARG A 16 14.91 -15.05 -10.63
N LEU A 17 14.19 -14.36 -11.51
CA LEU A 17 12.77 -14.58 -11.73
C LEU A 17 12.42 -16.04 -12.06
N PRO A 18 13.17 -16.77 -12.92
CA PRO A 18 12.90 -18.19 -13.17
C PRO A 18 12.98 -19.06 -11.91
N GLU A 19 13.95 -18.84 -11.04
CA GLU A 19 14.10 -19.59 -9.78
C GLU A 19 12.98 -19.26 -8.78
N ILE A 20 12.56 -17.99 -8.74
CA ILE A 20 11.53 -17.50 -7.83
C ILE A 20 10.17 -18.07 -8.21
N ILE A 21 9.85 -18.09 -9.51
CA ILE A 21 8.60 -18.66 -10.02
C ILE A 21 8.46 -20.14 -9.68
N GLN A 22 9.55 -20.89 -9.49
CA GLN A 22 9.50 -22.31 -9.11
C GLN A 22 9.22 -22.55 -7.61
N ARG A 23 9.21 -21.51 -6.77
CA ARG A 23 8.95 -21.67 -5.33
C ARG A 23 7.46 -21.85 -5.07
N ASN A 24 7.13 -22.62 -4.04
CA ASN A 24 5.75 -22.77 -3.56
C ASN A 24 5.36 -21.72 -2.51
N TYR A 25 6.35 -21.01 -1.97
CA TYR A 25 6.15 -19.99 -0.95
C TYR A 25 6.93 -18.73 -1.31
N LEU A 26 6.21 -17.63 -1.45
CA LEU A 26 6.77 -16.32 -1.73
C LEU A 26 6.24 -15.30 -0.71
N HIS A 27 7.13 -14.42 -0.25
CA HIS A 27 6.77 -13.29 0.61
C HIS A 27 7.43 -12.03 0.05
N PHE A 28 6.60 -11.07 -0.32
CA PHE A 28 7.01 -9.76 -0.80
C PHE A 28 6.61 -8.70 0.22
N GLU A 29 7.53 -7.78 0.48
CA GLU A 29 7.26 -6.55 1.21
C GLU A 29 7.21 -5.40 0.21
N LEU A 30 6.01 -4.89 -0.04
CA LEU A 30 5.76 -3.83 -1.01
C LEU A 30 5.60 -2.49 -0.27
N ARG A 31 6.35 -1.48 -0.70
CA ARG A 31 6.26 -0.10 -0.15
C ARG A 31 5.47 0.85 -1.05
N GLY A 32 5.13 0.40 -2.25
CA GLY A 32 4.42 1.18 -3.25
C GLY A 32 4.20 0.32 -4.50
N LEU A 33 3.40 0.83 -5.43
CA LEU A 33 3.02 0.14 -6.65
C LEU A 33 3.50 0.93 -7.87
N THR A 34 4.83 1.12 -7.95
CA THR A 34 5.50 1.77 -9.08
C THR A 34 5.37 0.90 -10.33
N ARG A 35 5.69 1.46 -11.51
CA ARG A 35 5.69 0.68 -12.75
C ARG A 35 6.54 -0.59 -12.62
N ASP A 36 7.77 -0.47 -12.15
CA ASP A 36 8.68 -1.61 -12.00
C ASP A 36 8.13 -2.67 -11.04
N THR A 37 7.48 -2.25 -9.95
CA THR A 37 6.82 -3.19 -9.01
C THR A 37 5.66 -3.92 -9.68
N ARG A 38 4.87 -3.24 -10.51
CA ARG A 38 3.74 -3.85 -11.24
C ARG A 38 4.24 -4.84 -12.27
N ASP A 39 5.24 -4.45 -13.06
CA ASP A 39 5.83 -5.29 -14.11
C ASP A 39 6.45 -6.54 -13.47
N LEU A 40 7.14 -6.38 -12.33
CA LEU A 40 7.67 -7.51 -11.56
C LEU A 40 6.59 -8.46 -11.06
N ILE A 41 5.53 -7.93 -10.43
CA ILE A 41 4.40 -8.74 -9.93
C ILE A 41 3.69 -9.43 -11.09
N SER A 42 3.48 -8.74 -12.22
CA SER A 42 2.87 -9.30 -13.41
C SER A 42 3.67 -10.50 -13.93
N ASN A 43 4.99 -10.35 -14.04
CA ASN A 43 5.85 -11.42 -14.52
C ASN A 43 5.85 -12.63 -13.57
N ILE A 44 5.83 -12.39 -12.25
CA ILE A 44 5.75 -13.46 -11.24
C ILE A 44 4.42 -14.19 -11.31
N ILE A 45 3.30 -13.45 -11.37
CA ILE A 45 1.96 -14.04 -11.40
C ILE A 45 1.76 -14.80 -12.70
N ASN A 46 2.12 -14.23 -13.84
CA ASN A 46 2.04 -14.92 -15.14
C ASN A 46 2.86 -16.22 -15.13
N GLY A 47 4.09 -16.18 -14.63
CA GLY A 47 4.92 -17.37 -14.52
C GLY A 47 4.33 -18.43 -13.58
N ILE A 48 3.70 -18.01 -12.47
CA ILE A 48 3.01 -18.92 -11.55
C ILE A 48 1.77 -19.52 -12.22
N THR A 49 0.96 -18.72 -12.91
CA THR A 49 -0.28 -19.18 -13.55
C THR A 49 0.01 -20.11 -14.73
N GLU A 50 1.05 -19.83 -15.51
CA GLU A 50 1.56 -20.73 -16.55
C GLU A 50 2.00 -22.07 -15.95
N ARG A 51 2.76 -22.02 -14.83
CA ARG A 51 3.26 -23.22 -14.15
C ARG A 51 2.13 -24.13 -13.64
N ILE A 52 1.03 -23.57 -13.15
CA ILE A 52 -0.11 -24.34 -12.65
C ILE A 52 -1.12 -24.69 -13.76
N GLY A 53 -0.84 -24.34 -15.03
CA GLY A 53 -1.71 -24.63 -16.15
C GLY A 53 -3.04 -23.86 -16.15
N ALA A 54 -3.08 -22.69 -15.51
CA ALA A 54 -4.27 -21.84 -15.53
C ALA A 54 -4.49 -21.29 -16.94
N ASP A 55 -5.75 -21.18 -17.36
CA ASP A 55 -6.07 -20.60 -18.66
C ASP A 55 -5.77 -19.08 -18.68
N PRO A 56 -5.54 -18.48 -19.87
CA PRO A 56 -5.20 -17.06 -19.97
C PRO A 56 -6.26 -16.11 -19.39
N VAL A 57 -7.54 -16.48 -19.43
CA VAL A 57 -8.65 -15.64 -18.96
C VAL A 57 -8.66 -15.63 -17.42
N SER A 58 -8.55 -16.80 -16.78
CA SER A 58 -8.41 -16.90 -15.33
C SER A 58 -7.17 -16.17 -14.82
N SER A 59 -6.04 -16.30 -15.54
CA SER A 59 -4.79 -15.60 -15.23
C SER A 59 -4.96 -14.08 -15.27
N PHE A 60 -5.65 -13.58 -16.30
CA PHE A 60 -5.98 -12.15 -16.42
C PHE A 60 -6.87 -11.65 -15.28
N HIS A 61 -7.93 -12.38 -14.94
CA HIS A 61 -8.84 -12.00 -13.85
C HIS A 61 -8.14 -12.00 -12.49
N LEU A 62 -7.33 -13.01 -12.22
CA LEU A 62 -6.52 -13.08 -11.00
C LEU A 62 -5.57 -11.89 -10.89
N PHE A 63 -4.84 -11.59 -11.97
CA PHE A 63 -3.93 -10.44 -12.01
C PHE A 63 -4.69 -9.13 -11.80
N SER A 64 -5.82 -8.92 -12.48
CA SER A 64 -6.63 -7.71 -12.35
C SER A 64 -7.12 -7.52 -10.90
N GLY A 65 -7.66 -8.57 -10.28
CA GLY A 65 -8.11 -8.54 -8.88
C GLY A 65 -6.97 -8.27 -7.89
N LEU A 66 -5.81 -8.91 -8.09
CA LEU A 66 -4.61 -8.67 -7.30
C LEU A 66 -4.15 -7.21 -7.42
N MET A 67 -4.10 -6.68 -8.63
CA MET A 67 -3.67 -5.32 -8.90
C MET A 67 -4.58 -4.29 -8.22
N GLU A 68 -5.90 -4.50 -8.27
CA GLU A 68 -6.86 -3.63 -7.59
C GLU A 68 -6.72 -3.71 -6.06
N ALA A 69 -6.54 -4.92 -5.51
CA ALA A 69 -6.33 -5.10 -4.08
C ALA A 69 -5.03 -4.42 -3.59
N LEU A 70 -3.94 -4.56 -4.33
CA LEU A 70 -2.67 -3.87 -4.05
C LEU A 70 -2.81 -2.35 -4.17
N LEU A 71 -3.53 -1.87 -5.18
CA LEU A 71 -3.80 -0.45 -5.36
C LEU A 71 -4.59 0.11 -4.17
N ASN A 72 -5.58 -0.63 -3.67
CA ASN A 72 -6.38 -0.24 -2.51
C ASN A 72 -5.55 -0.24 -1.21
N ALA A 73 -4.63 -1.18 -1.05
CA ALA A 73 -3.67 -1.15 0.05
C ALA A 73 -2.75 0.09 0.00
N VAL A 74 -2.22 0.43 -1.19
CA VAL A 74 -1.42 1.66 -1.37
C VAL A 74 -2.24 2.93 -1.09
N LYS A 75 -3.49 2.99 -1.58
CA LYS A 75 -4.44 4.08 -1.28
C LYS A 75 -4.65 4.22 0.23
N GLY A 76 -4.80 3.10 0.95
CA GLY A 76 -4.92 3.08 2.40
C GLY A 76 -3.72 3.72 3.09
N ASN A 77 -2.50 3.37 2.68
CA ASN A 77 -1.28 3.94 3.24
C ASN A 77 -1.16 5.45 2.99
N ILE A 78 -1.49 5.90 1.77
CA ILE A 78 -1.50 7.33 1.42
C ILE A 78 -2.54 8.07 2.28
N ARG A 79 -3.77 7.56 2.35
CA ARG A 79 -4.85 8.16 3.13
C ARG A 79 -4.48 8.29 4.59
N PHE A 80 -3.93 7.22 5.18
CA PHE A 80 -3.46 7.21 6.55
C PHE A 80 -2.35 8.24 6.80
N THR A 81 -1.36 8.33 5.89
CA THR A 81 -0.24 9.27 6.03
C THR A 81 -0.72 10.72 6.01
N ILE A 82 -1.60 11.07 5.06
CA ILE A 82 -2.16 12.42 4.96
C ILE A 82 -2.99 12.75 6.20
N PHE A 83 -3.78 11.79 6.67
CA PHE A 83 -4.56 11.93 7.90
C PHE A 83 -3.69 12.19 9.12
N LYS A 84 -2.64 11.38 9.32
CA LYS A 84 -1.67 11.56 10.40
C LYS A 84 -1.03 12.94 10.36
N ASN A 85 -0.61 13.39 9.16
CA ASN A 85 0.01 14.71 8.98
C ASN A 85 -0.93 15.86 9.30
N GLU A 86 -2.21 15.78 8.92
CA GLU A 86 -3.17 16.82 9.26
C GLU A 86 -3.44 16.84 10.78
N LEU A 87 -3.49 15.67 11.42
CA LEU A 87 -3.66 15.60 12.87
C LEU A 87 -2.47 16.24 13.59
N ILE A 88 -1.23 15.95 13.17
CA ILE A 88 -0.01 16.59 13.69
C ILE A 88 -0.12 18.11 13.61
N LYS A 89 -0.43 18.65 12.44
CA LYS A 89 -0.57 20.11 12.27
C LYS A 89 -1.61 20.73 13.19
N ARG A 90 -2.75 20.06 13.39
CA ARG A 90 -3.79 20.55 14.30
C ARG A 90 -3.37 20.45 15.76
N LEU A 91 -2.55 19.47 16.12
CA LEU A 91 -2.00 19.37 17.47
C LEU A 91 -0.93 20.44 17.69
N GLU A 92 -0.05 20.71 16.71
CA GLU A 92 0.92 21.80 16.73
C GLU A 92 0.28 23.20 16.85
N GLU A 93 -1.00 23.35 16.45
CA GLU A 93 -1.78 24.58 16.60
C GLU A 93 -2.37 24.77 18.02
N ILE A 94 -2.37 23.72 18.85
CA ILE A 94 -2.74 23.79 20.27
C ILE A 94 -1.49 24.20 21.06
N GLU A 95 -1.65 24.85 22.23
CA GLU A 95 -0.56 25.44 23.02
C GLU A 95 0.70 24.54 23.19
N ASP A 96 1.70 24.79 22.35
CA ASP A 96 3.09 24.30 22.38
C ASP A 96 3.30 22.85 22.91
N PRO A 97 2.58 21.83 22.37
CA PRO A 97 2.77 20.46 22.80
C PRO A 97 4.15 19.96 22.39
N SER A 98 4.79 19.22 23.28
CA SER A 98 6.02 18.52 22.94
C SER A 98 5.77 17.45 21.87
N GLN A 99 6.79 17.13 21.07
CA GLN A 99 6.69 16.08 20.06
C GLN A 99 6.28 14.73 20.67
N GLU A 100 6.70 14.43 21.90
CA GLU A 100 6.30 13.21 22.63
C GLU A 100 4.81 13.21 22.96
N GLU A 101 4.22 14.33 23.34
CA GLU A 101 2.78 14.44 23.60
C GLU A 101 1.97 14.27 22.32
N ILE A 102 2.43 14.85 21.21
CA ILE A 102 1.82 14.66 19.89
C ILE A 102 1.82 13.17 19.51
N ASP A 103 2.96 12.49 19.68
CA ASP A 103 3.12 11.08 19.34
C ASP A 103 2.24 10.17 20.23
N GLN A 104 2.13 10.46 21.53
CA GLN A 104 1.24 9.73 22.46
C GLN A 104 -0.24 9.93 22.11
N ILE A 105 -0.66 11.16 21.82
CA ILE A 105 -2.04 11.46 21.44
C ILE A 105 -2.38 10.76 20.11
N LEU A 106 -1.45 10.80 19.14
CA LEU A 106 -1.56 10.08 17.88
C LEU A 106 -1.73 8.58 18.11
N GLU A 107 -0.91 7.97 18.97
CA GLU A 107 -0.99 6.54 19.27
C GLU A 107 -2.36 6.17 19.84
N VAL A 108 -2.84 6.90 20.86
CA VAL A 108 -4.17 6.67 21.46
C VAL A 108 -5.29 6.80 20.43
N ILE A 109 -5.24 7.84 19.58
CA ILE A 109 -6.20 8.05 18.50
C ILE A 109 -6.13 6.90 17.50
N MET A 110 -4.92 6.48 17.11
CA MET A 110 -4.73 5.45 16.10
C MET A 110 -5.04 4.05 16.62
N GLU A 111 -4.97 3.78 17.92
CA GLU A 111 -5.33 2.49 18.51
C GLU A 111 -6.85 2.37 18.76
N THR A 112 -7.52 3.48 19.04
CA THR A 112 -8.94 3.50 19.41
C THR A 112 -9.83 3.69 18.18
N SER A 113 -10.59 2.65 17.78
CA SER A 113 -11.48 2.71 16.60
C SER A 113 -12.48 3.87 16.65
N ALA A 114 -13.12 4.10 17.80
CA ALA A 114 -14.08 5.19 17.97
C ALA A 114 -13.46 6.58 17.76
N LEU A 115 -12.23 6.79 18.24
CA LEU A 115 -11.50 8.04 18.03
C LEU A 115 -11.07 8.18 16.57
N ARG A 116 -10.60 7.10 15.93
CA ARG A 116 -10.33 7.09 14.49
C ARG A 116 -11.57 7.47 13.68
N ASP A 117 -12.75 6.93 13.99
CA ASP A 117 -13.99 7.25 13.26
C ASP A 117 -14.45 8.68 13.52
N ALA A 118 -14.46 9.13 14.77
CA ALA A 118 -14.79 10.52 15.11
C ALA A 118 -13.86 11.48 14.36
N ILE A 119 -12.55 11.25 14.40
CA ILE A 119 -11.58 12.09 13.71
C ILE A 119 -11.69 11.93 12.19
N THR A 120 -12.02 10.74 11.68
CA THR A 120 -12.34 10.53 10.26
C THR A 120 -13.57 11.35 9.83
N ARG A 121 -14.58 11.51 10.69
CA ARG A 121 -15.80 12.27 10.39
C ARG A 121 -15.64 13.78 10.57
N TYR A 122 -14.89 14.20 11.59
CA TYR A 122 -14.79 15.59 12.00
C TYR A 122 -13.47 16.27 11.55
N ILE A 123 -12.41 15.50 11.34
CA ILE A 123 -11.08 15.98 10.95
C ILE A 123 -10.75 15.70 9.49
N ILE A 124 -11.36 14.73 8.76
CA ILE A 124 -11.19 14.63 7.29
C ILE A 124 -12.03 15.72 6.62
N PRO A 125 -11.46 16.88 6.27
CA PRO A 125 -12.18 17.88 5.53
C PRO A 125 -12.27 17.38 4.08
N ASP A 126 -13.16 17.95 3.26
CA ASP A 126 -13.14 17.69 1.82
C ASP A 126 -11.78 18.00 1.17
N LYS A 127 -10.93 18.77 1.86
CA LYS A 127 -9.53 19.04 1.51
C LYS A 127 -8.65 17.78 1.53
N ILE A 128 -8.70 16.94 2.57
CA ILE A 128 -7.90 15.70 2.64
C ILE A 128 -8.35 14.72 1.55
N LYS A 129 -9.66 14.55 1.36
CA LYS A 129 -10.18 13.69 0.29
C LYS A 129 -9.71 14.15 -1.09
N ARG A 130 -9.75 15.47 -1.33
CA ARG A 130 -9.23 16.07 -2.57
C ARG A 130 -7.73 15.87 -2.72
N GLU A 131 -6.94 16.02 -1.66
CA GLU A 131 -5.49 15.79 -1.70
C GLU A 131 -5.14 14.32 -1.97
N VAL A 132 -5.82 13.37 -1.32
CA VAL A 132 -5.68 11.93 -1.62
C VAL A 132 -5.99 11.67 -3.08
N GLN A 133 -7.13 12.16 -3.57
CA GLN A 133 -7.52 11.96 -4.97
C GLN A 133 -6.52 12.60 -5.93
N ASN A 134 -6.01 13.79 -5.63
CA ASN A 134 -4.98 14.46 -6.42
C ASN A 134 -3.70 13.63 -6.45
N ILE A 135 -3.24 13.10 -5.31
CA ILE A 135 -2.07 12.23 -5.23
C ILE A 135 -2.26 10.96 -6.08
N LEU A 136 -3.42 10.33 -6.01
CA LEU A 136 -3.73 9.15 -6.83
C LEU A 136 -3.74 9.48 -8.32
N VAL A 137 -4.34 10.61 -8.70
CA VAL A 137 -4.34 11.09 -10.10
C VAL A 137 -2.91 11.41 -10.56
N MET A 138 -2.07 11.98 -9.71
CA MET A 138 -0.66 12.24 -10.05
C MET A 138 0.14 10.95 -10.22
N GLU A 139 -0.03 9.96 -9.33
CA GLU A 139 0.55 8.62 -9.46
C GLU A 139 0.07 7.91 -10.74
N GLU A 140 -1.21 8.06 -11.09
CA GLU A 140 -1.78 7.56 -12.34
C GLU A 140 -1.24 8.29 -13.57
N LYS A 141 -1.09 9.62 -13.53
CA LYS A 141 -0.50 10.41 -14.62
C LYS A 141 0.96 10.03 -14.89
N ILE A 142 1.75 9.78 -13.83
CA ILE A 142 3.10 9.22 -13.93
C ILE A 142 3.03 7.85 -14.62
N ARG A 143 2.09 6.98 -14.19
CA ARG A 143 1.90 5.65 -14.76
C ARG A 143 1.64 5.68 -16.26
N VAL A 144 0.72 6.53 -16.72
CA VAL A 144 0.29 6.57 -18.12
C VAL A 144 1.20 7.44 -19.02
N LYS A 145 2.25 8.06 -18.48
CA LYS A 145 3.15 9.01 -19.18
C LYS A 145 2.41 10.16 -19.91
N LYS A 146 1.15 10.46 -19.54
CA LYS A 146 0.29 11.42 -20.26
C LYS A 146 0.49 12.88 -19.85
N MET A 147 1.31 13.19 -18.83
CA MET A 147 1.54 14.59 -18.40
C MET A 147 2.89 14.76 -17.70
N GLN A 148 3.60 15.84 -18.01
CA GLN A 148 4.69 16.33 -17.15
C GLN A 148 4.05 16.94 -15.89
N LEU A 149 4.34 16.35 -14.73
CA LEU A 149 3.95 16.91 -13.45
C LEU A 149 4.73 18.20 -13.20
N THR A 150 4.11 19.15 -12.49
CA THR A 150 4.83 20.36 -12.07
C THR A 150 5.86 20.00 -11.00
N GLU A 151 6.88 20.84 -10.81
CA GLU A 151 7.86 20.63 -9.73
C GLU A 151 7.21 20.62 -8.33
N ARG A 152 6.09 21.33 -8.17
CA ARG A 152 5.31 21.35 -6.92
C ARG A 152 4.66 19.99 -6.66
N ASP A 153 4.10 19.38 -7.69
CA ASP A 153 3.47 18.06 -7.63
C ASP A 153 4.48 16.97 -7.31
N LEU A 154 5.67 17.03 -7.93
CA LEU A 154 6.76 16.11 -7.66
C LEU A 154 7.27 16.23 -6.22
N ARG A 155 7.39 17.46 -5.70
CA ARG A 155 7.76 17.71 -4.30
C ARG A 155 6.73 17.11 -3.35
N LEU A 156 5.43 17.37 -3.56
CA LEU A 156 4.36 16.81 -2.73
C LEU A 156 4.38 15.28 -2.72
N LEU A 157 4.50 14.65 -3.90
CA LEU A 157 4.61 13.19 -4.01
C LEU A 157 5.82 12.63 -3.28
N ASN A 158 6.98 13.27 -3.42
CA ASN A 158 8.20 12.82 -2.75
C ASN A 158 8.11 12.95 -1.23
N THR A 159 7.50 14.02 -0.72
CA THR A 159 7.25 14.18 0.72
C THR A 159 6.38 13.04 1.25
N ILE A 160 5.25 12.76 0.60
CA ILE A 160 4.35 11.67 1.02
C ILE A 160 5.05 10.31 0.94
N ARG A 161 5.78 10.03 -0.15
CA ARG A 161 6.55 8.78 -0.30
C ARG A 161 7.62 8.62 0.77
N ASN A 162 8.30 9.70 1.15
CA ASN A 162 9.31 9.68 2.20
C ASN A 162 8.70 9.47 3.58
N GLN A 163 7.53 10.04 3.85
CA GLN A 163 6.79 9.83 5.10
C GLN A 163 6.26 8.40 5.23
N ILE A 164 5.71 7.83 4.14
CA ILE A 164 5.31 6.40 4.11
C ILE A 164 6.52 5.50 4.42
N LYS A 165 7.70 5.85 3.89
CA LYS A 165 8.96 5.13 4.18
C LYS A 165 9.40 5.31 5.64
N ALA A 166 9.29 6.52 6.18
CA ALA A 166 9.68 6.83 7.57
C ALA A 166 8.79 6.10 8.57
N ASP A 167 7.48 6.04 8.30
CA ASP A 167 6.50 5.31 9.11
C ASP A 167 6.57 3.78 8.92
N ASN A 168 7.53 3.28 8.12
CA ASN A 168 7.74 1.87 7.77
C ASN A 168 6.47 1.14 7.35
N ARG A 169 5.53 1.85 6.70
CA ARG A 169 4.26 1.26 6.27
C ARG A 169 4.50 0.37 5.07
N LYS A 170 4.26 -0.93 5.24
CA LYS A 170 4.44 -1.94 4.20
C LYS A 170 3.13 -2.68 3.90
N ILE A 171 3.12 -3.27 2.72
CA ILE A 171 2.09 -4.20 2.26
C ILE A 171 2.77 -5.56 2.16
N ASP A 172 2.37 -6.48 3.01
CA ASP A 172 2.84 -7.87 2.99
C ASP A 172 2.00 -8.66 2.00
N MET A 173 2.62 -9.11 0.91
CA MET A 173 2.01 -10.03 -0.04
C MET A 173 2.64 -11.42 0.12
N LYS A 174 1.83 -12.42 0.45
CA LYS A 174 2.24 -13.82 0.59
C LYS A 174 1.53 -14.66 -0.46
N ILE A 175 2.31 -15.43 -1.22
CA ILE A 175 1.79 -16.38 -2.19
C ILE A 175 2.16 -17.78 -1.70
N ARG A 176 1.16 -18.66 -1.61
CA ARG A 176 1.33 -20.08 -1.35
C ARG A 176 0.71 -20.87 -2.48
N ILE A 177 1.45 -21.85 -2.97
CA ILE A 177 1.00 -22.75 -4.04
C ILE A 177 1.06 -24.15 -3.45
N ASP A 178 -0.09 -24.82 -3.45
CA ASP A 178 -0.23 -26.23 -3.12
C ASP A 178 -0.92 -26.97 -4.28
N ASP A 179 -1.06 -28.29 -4.16
CA ASP A 179 -1.56 -29.14 -5.25
C ASP A 179 -3.01 -28.83 -5.64
N GLU A 180 -3.76 -28.16 -4.77
CA GLU A 180 -5.18 -27.87 -4.97
C GLU A 180 -5.47 -26.38 -5.21
N ARG A 181 -4.61 -25.47 -4.70
CA ARG A 181 -4.95 -24.05 -4.56
C ARG A 181 -3.74 -23.13 -4.75
N LEU A 182 -4.01 -22.03 -5.44
CA LEU A 182 -3.19 -20.82 -5.40
C LEU A 182 -3.77 -19.86 -4.35
N TYR A 183 -3.05 -19.67 -3.25
CA TYR A 183 -3.43 -18.77 -2.17
C TYR A 183 -2.59 -17.50 -2.22
N ILE A 184 -3.26 -16.35 -2.37
CA ILE A 184 -2.62 -15.02 -2.32
C ILE A 184 -3.22 -14.25 -1.16
N ARG A 185 -2.38 -13.84 -0.21
CA ARG A 185 -2.75 -12.99 0.92
C ARG A 185 -2.07 -11.65 0.81
N ILE A 186 -2.85 -10.58 0.93
CA ILE A 186 -2.37 -9.21 1.04
C ILE A 186 -2.74 -8.71 2.44
N LYS A 187 -1.75 -8.23 3.18
CA LYS A 187 -1.96 -7.54 4.46
C LYS A 187 -1.39 -6.14 4.31
N ASN A 188 -2.21 -5.14 4.64
CA ASN A 188 -1.77 -3.76 4.71
C ASN A 188 -1.55 -3.36 6.17
N ASP A 189 -0.45 -2.67 6.47
CA ASP A 189 -0.14 -2.23 7.83
C ASP A 189 -0.79 -0.88 8.21
N ALA A 190 -1.42 -0.17 7.27
CA ALA A 190 -2.28 0.94 7.65
C ALA A 190 -3.58 0.42 8.31
N PRO A 191 -3.98 0.95 9.49
CA PRO A 191 -5.23 0.58 10.12
C PRO A 191 -6.40 0.93 9.20
N VAL A 192 -7.36 0.02 9.14
CA VAL A 192 -8.58 0.18 8.34
C VAL A 192 -9.37 1.35 8.92
N MET A 193 -9.70 2.33 8.10
CA MET A 193 -10.63 3.40 8.46
C MET A 193 -12.05 2.84 8.32
N ASP A 194 -12.94 3.00 9.30
CA ASP A 194 -14.18 2.21 9.43
C ASP A 194 -15.14 2.28 8.22
N LYS A 195 -15.06 3.30 7.36
CA LYS A 195 -15.80 3.33 6.08
C LYS A 195 -15.37 2.23 5.10
N ASP A 196 -14.15 1.72 5.22
CA ASP A 196 -13.66 0.58 4.44
C ASP A 196 -14.12 -0.75 5.08
N MET A 197 -14.38 -0.82 6.40
CA MET A 197 -15.00 -1.99 7.07
C MET A 197 -16.48 -2.16 6.74
N ALA A 198 -17.25 -1.06 6.69
CA ALA A 198 -18.65 -1.09 6.30
C ALA A 198 -18.85 -1.69 4.89
N ARG A 199 -17.94 -1.38 3.95
CA ARG A 199 -17.93 -1.95 2.60
C ARG A 199 -17.57 -3.43 2.56
N ILE A 200 -16.73 -3.91 3.47
CA ILE A 200 -16.34 -5.33 3.57
C ILE A 200 -17.45 -6.16 4.21
N GLN A 201 -18.29 -5.57 5.05
CA GLN A 201 -19.42 -6.24 5.70
C GLN A 201 -20.71 -6.29 4.84
N GLU A 202 -20.81 -5.47 3.79
CA GLU A 202 -21.93 -5.46 2.83
C GLU A 202 -21.77 -6.45 1.66
N THR A 203 -20.69 -7.25 1.63
CA THR A 203 -20.45 -8.31 0.62
C THR A 203 -20.47 -9.68 1.28
#